data_AF-A0A7S2G7P8-F1
#
_entry.id   AF-A0A7S2G7P8-F1
#
_cell.length_a   1.000
_cell.length_b   1.000
_cell.length_c   1.000
_cell.angle_alpha   90.00
_cell.angle_beta   90.00
_cell.angle_gamma   90.00
#
_symmetry.space_group_name_H-M   'P 1'
#
loop_
_entity.id
_entity.type
_entity.pdbx_description
1 polymer ?
#
loop_
_entity_poly.entity_id
_entity_poly.type
_entity_poly.pdbx_seq_one_letter_code
_entity_poly.pdbx_strand_id
1 'polypeptide(L)'
;VQATQTSLAPKLETTQALLTSSADASKLNLHQLDLLKGVKESAIFILMLSKDVFTDAMPMLQLWTALNHNKPVVLVNVEGAGYDFAANKILLSNLHTKLPQLAPGAASVLAAVLAPKTLQDLGAALANVVPNLIARTWHPDASANAMEAEVLDIIDAMLQAVQYKEHKQQHSGSGKMRVTSV
;
A
#
# COMPACT_ATOMS: atom_id res chain seq x y z
N VAL A 1 57.45 32.75 13.86
CA VAL A 1 57.25 31.34 14.25
C VAL A 1 55.77 31.15 14.52
N GLN A 2 55.10 30.26 13.75
CA GLN A 2 53.76 29.68 14.00
C GLN A 2 52.54 30.64 14.05
N ALA A 3 51.32 30.27 13.62
CA ALA A 3 50.83 29.11 12.89
C ALA A 3 49.47 29.49 12.25
N THR A 4 49.28 29.03 11.02
CA THR A 4 48.04 29.05 10.25
C THR A 4 46.96 28.21 10.95
N GLN A 5 45.82 28.81 11.33
CA GLN A 5 44.62 28.04 11.65
C GLN A 5 43.79 27.87 10.38
N THR A 6 43.94 26.72 9.75
CA THR A 6 43.03 26.24 8.69
C THR A 6 41.78 25.68 9.37
N SER A 7 40.69 26.44 9.32
CA SER A 7 39.36 25.99 9.75
C SER A 7 38.82 24.93 8.77
N LEU A 8 38.80 23.68 9.23
CA LEU A 8 38.23 22.51 8.56
C LEU A 8 36.74 22.37 8.95
N ALA A 9 35.86 23.10 8.28
CA ALA A 9 34.44 22.75 8.10
C ALA A 9 33.84 23.75 7.09
N PRO A 10 33.52 23.30 5.86
CA PRO A 10 32.21 22.68 5.64
C PRO A 10 32.29 21.55 4.60
N LYS A 11 32.25 20.29 5.05
CA LYS A 11 32.22 19.12 4.14
C LYS A 11 31.11 18.12 4.44
N LEU A 12 30.22 18.43 5.39
CA LEU A 12 29.17 17.51 5.84
C LEU A 12 27.76 17.85 5.31
N GLU A 13 27.53 19.05 4.78
CA GLU A 13 26.22 19.40 4.19
C GLU A 13 26.11 19.06 2.70
N THR A 14 27.23 19.02 1.98
CA THR A 14 27.21 18.73 0.53
C THR A 14 27.01 17.25 0.22
N THR A 15 27.30 16.33 1.15
CA THR A 15 27.14 14.89 0.92
C THR A 15 25.68 14.42 1.03
N GLN A 16 24.83 15.14 1.78
CA GLN A 16 23.40 14.82 1.85
C GLN A 16 22.62 15.36 0.63
N ALA A 17 23.08 16.46 0.04
CA ALA A 17 22.50 17.01 -1.19
C ALA A 17 22.87 16.22 -2.46
N LEU A 18 23.93 15.39 -2.41
CA LEU A 18 24.39 14.56 -3.53
C LEU A 18 23.73 13.17 -3.60
N LEU A 19 22.91 12.79 -2.61
CA LEU A 19 22.13 11.55 -2.64
C LEU A 19 20.70 11.74 -3.17
N THR A 20 20.30 12.97 -3.49
CA THR A 20 18.96 13.29 -4.01
C THR A 20 18.97 13.77 -5.47
N SER A 21 20.07 13.56 -6.19
CA SER A 21 20.14 13.81 -7.64
C SER A 21 21.01 12.79 -8.36
N SER A 22 20.43 11.63 -8.64
CA SER A 22 20.88 10.75 -9.72
C SER A 22 19.70 9.90 -10.16
N ALA A 23 19.13 10.24 -11.31
CA ALA A 23 18.18 9.40 -12.01
C ALA A 23 18.73 7.95 -12.15
N ASP A 24 17.83 6.96 -12.16
CA ASP A 24 18.05 5.55 -12.58
C ASP A 24 18.72 4.51 -11.67
N ALA A 25 19.10 4.78 -10.42
CA ALA A 25 19.75 3.74 -9.60
C ALA A 25 18.76 2.85 -8.79
N SER A 26 18.17 1.83 -9.43
CA SER A 26 17.43 0.69 -8.83
C SER A 26 16.05 1.04 -8.23
N LYS A 27 14.99 0.89 -9.04
CA LYS A 27 13.61 1.37 -8.81
C LYS A 27 12.98 1.08 -7.43
N LEU A 28 13.46 0.06 -6.73
CA LEU A 28 13.16 -0.26 -5.33
C LEU A 28 14.45 -0.80 -4.71
N ASN A 29 14.69 -0.53 -3.42
CA ASN A 29 15.79 -1.17 -2.70
C ASN A 29 15.46 -2.64 -2.34
N LEU A 30 16.45 -3.42 -1.92
CA LEU A 30 16.28 -4.85 -1.60
C LEU A 30 15.17 -5.09 -0.57
N HIS A 31 15.13 -4.29 0.49
CA HIS A 31 14.10 -4.41 1.51
C HIS A 31 12.68 -4.18 0.95
N GLN A 32 12.50 -3.19 0.08
CA GLN A 32 11.22 -2.95 -0.58
C GLN A 32 10.82 -4.10 -1.50
N LEU A 33 11.78 -4.71 -2.21
CA LEU A 33 11.51 -5.90 -3.03
C LEU A 33 11.11 -7.11 -2.18
N ASP A 34 11.79 -7.32 -1.05
CA ASP A 34 11.46 -8.39 -0.11
C ASP A 34 10.06 -8.23 0.48
N LEU A 35 9.65 -6.99 0.79
CA LEU A 35 8.27 -6.71 1.20
C LEU A 35 7.25 -7.08 0.13
N LEU A 36 7.50 -6.73 -1.14
CA LEU A 36 6.58 -7.09 -2.23
C LEU A 36 6.57 -8.61 -2.47
N LYS A 37 7.70 -9.29 -2.32
CA LYS A 37 7.77 -10.76 -2.35
C LYS A 37 6.95 -11.36 -1.21
N GLY A 38 7.07 -10.83 0.00
CA GLY A 38 6.29 -11.25 1.17
C GLY A 38 4.78 -11.15 0.92
N VAL A 39 4.31 -10.09 0.26
CA VAL A 39 2.89 -9.97 -0.14
C VAL A 39 2.47 -11.07 -1.12
N LYS A 40 3.34 -11.49 -2.05
CA LYS A 40 3.04 -12.55 -3.01
C LYS A 40 2.98 -13.93 -2.35
N GLU A 41 3.76 -14.14 -1.31
CA GLU A 41 3.85 -15.41 -0.58
C GLU A 41 2.84 -15.49 0.58
N SER A 42 2.29 -14.36 1.03
CA SER A 42 1.33 -14.34 2.13
C SER A 42 -0.02 -14.97 1.74
N ALA A 43 -0.72 -15.51 2.74
CA ALA A 43 -2.09 -15.96 2.60
C ALA A 43 -3.07 -14.79 2.51
N ILE A 44 -2.74 -13.67 3.15
CA ILE A 44 -3.57 -12.47 3.25
C ILE A 44 -2.71 -11.21 3.34
N PHE A 45 -3.27 -10.07 2.93
CA PHE A 45 -2.65 -8.75 3.10
C PHE A 45 -3.51 -7.89 4.02
N ILE A 46 -2.89 -7.31 5.05
CA ILE A 46 -3.55 -6.37 5.98
C ILE A 46 -3.00 -4.98 5.69
N LEU A 47 -3.87 -4.03 5.38
CA LEU A 47 -3.50 -2.63 5.22
C LEU A 47 -3.91 -1.83 6.47
N MET A 48 -2.91 -1.31 7.17
CA MET A 48 -3.11 -0.38 8.27
C MET A 48 -3.42 1.01 7.70
N LEU A 49 -4.60 1.53 7.98
CA LEU A 49 -5.07 2.82 7.51
C LEU A 49 -4.57 3.91 8.45
N SER A 50 -3.75 4.80 7.91
CA SER A 50 -3.23 6.00 8.58
C SER A 50 -3.29 7.19 7.63
N LYS A 51 -3.08 8.40 8.15
CA LYS A 51 -3.15 9.65 7.39
C LYS A 51 -2.43 9.62 6.03
N ASP A 52 -1.25 9.01 5.97
CA ASP A 52 -0.34 9.08 4.81
C ASP A 52 -0.28 7.79 3.99
N VAL A 53 -1.17 6.82 4.26
CA VAL A 53 -1.14 5.50 3.60
C VAL A 53 -1.25 5.57 2.07
N PHE A 54 -1.94 6.59 1.54
CA PHE A 54 -2.10 6.82 0.09
C PHE A 54 -1.28 7.99 -0.44
N THR A 55 -0.37 8.54 0.36
CA THR A 55 0.67 9.50 -0.07
C THR A 55 2.06 8.88 -0.07
N ASP A 56 2.24 7.70 0.52
CA ASP A 56 3.44 6.85 0.38
C ASP A 56 3.26 5.82 -0.76
N ALA A 57 4.29 5.65 -1.59
CA ALA A 57 4.31 4.68 -2.68
C ALA A 57 4.24 3.22 -2.19
N MET A 58 4.87 2.89 -1.07
CA MET A 58 5.03 1.47 -0.67
C MET A 58 3.72 0.79 -0.28
N PRO A 59 2.86 1.35 0.59
CA PRO A 59 1.58 0.75 0.91
C PRO A 59 0.69 0.57 -0.33
N MET A 60 0.73 1.53 -1.27
CA MET A 60 0.03 1.43 -2.54
C MET A 60 0.57 0.30 -3.42
N LEU A 61 1.89 0.14 -3.53
CA LEU A 61 2.51 -0.96 -4.28
C LEU A 61 2.22 -2.32 -3.66
N GLN A 62 2.23 -2.43 -2.34
CA GLN A 62 1.88 -3.65 -1.62
C GLN A 62 0.41 -4.02 -1.86
N LEU A 63 -0.52 -3.06 -1.71
CA LEU A 63 -1.93 -3.29 -2.00
C LEU A 63 -2.15 -3.68 -3.46
N TRP A 64 -1.54 -2.97 -4.41
CA TRP A 64 -1.58 -3.31 -5.83
C TRP A 64 -1.06 -4.73 -6.10
N THR A 65 0.02 -5.13 -5.44
CA THR A 65 0.59 -6.47 -5.53
C THR A 65 -0.38 -7.52 -4.98
N ALA A 66 -0.99 -7.26 -3.82
CA ALA A 66 -1.99 -8.13 -3.22
C ALA A 66 -3.17 -8.35 -4.17
N LEU A 67 -3.68 -7.28 -4.80
CA LEU A 67 -4.77 -7.36 -5.76
C LEU A 67 -4.40 -8.20 -6.99
N ASN A 68 -3.24 -7.95 -7.60
CA ASN A 68 -2.79 -8.69 -8.78
C ASN A 68 -2.49 -10.17 -8.49
N HIS A 69 -2.02 -10.48 -7.28
CA HIS A 69 -1.77 -11.86 -6.84
C HIS A 69 -2.97 -12.51 -6.17
N ASN A 70 -4.15 -11.90 -6.31
CA ASN A 70 -5.39 -12.42 -5.78
C ASN A 70 -5.37 -12.68 -4.27
N LYS A 71 -4.59 -11.93 -3.51
CA LYS A 71 -4.59 -12.01 -2.05
C LYS A 71 -5.85 -11.38 -1.49
N PRO A 72 -6.52 -12.01 -0.51
CA PRO A 72 -7.53 -11.34 0.29
C PRO A 72 -6.92 -10.11 0.97
N VAL A 73 -7.72 -9.06 1.14
CA VAL A 73 -7.28 -7.79 1.74
C VAL A 73 -8.19 -7.48 2.92
N VAL A 74 -7.59 -7.19 4.07
CA VAL A 74 -8.28 -6.67 5.25
C VAL A 74 -7.78 -5.26 5.52
N LEU A 75 -8.69 -4.33 5.77
CA LEU A 75 -8.36 -2.97 6.16
C LEU A 75 -8.48 -2.85 7.68
N VAL A 76 -7.50 -2.20 8.30
CA VAL A 76 -7.49 -1.93 9.74
C VAL A 76 -7.29 -0.44 9.97
N ASN A 77 -8.34 0.24 10.43
CA ASN A 77 -8.27 1.63 10.87
C ASN A 77 -7.56 1.72 12.22
N VAL A 78 -6.42 2.40 12.23
CA VAL A 78 -5.70 2.66 13.48
C VAL A 78 -6.26 3.92 14.11
N GLU A 79 -6.88 3.79 15.27
CA GLU A 79 -7.45 4.93 15.99
C GLU A 79 -6.33 5.92 16.34
N GLY A 80 -6.63 7.21 16.14
CA GLY A 80 -5.66 8.29 16.33
C GLY A 80 -4.63 8.45 15.20
N ALA A 81 -4.54 7.53 14.22
CA ALA A 81 -3.59 7.64 13.11
C ALA A 81 -4.03 8.60 11.98
N GLY A 82 -5.21 9.22 12.11
CA GLY A 82 -5.66 10.31 11.26
C GLY A 82 -6.13 9.91 9.86
N TYR A 83 -6.58 8.67 9.67
CA TYR A 83 -7.16 8.25 8.40
C TYR A 83 -8.56 8.85 8.18
N ASP A 84 -8.74 9.57 7.08
CA ASP A 84 -10.03 10.14 6.67
C ASP A 84 -10.61 9.35 5.48
N PHE A 85 -11.70 8.62 5.71
CA PHE A 85 -12.36 7.81 4.69
C PHE A 85 -12.90 8.64 3.52
N ALA A 86 -13.47 9.82 3.79
CA ALA A 86 -14.07 10.65 2.77
C ALA A 86 -12.99 11.32 1.90
N ALA A 87 -11.96 11.89 2.53
CA ALA A 87 -10.85 12.50 1.83
C ALA A 87 -10.08 11.47 0.99
N ASN A 88 -9.82 10.28 1.55
CA ASN A 88 -9.11 9.22 0.83
C ASN A 88 -9.93 8.63 -0.30
N LYS A 89 -11.26 8.51 -0.17
CA LYS A 89 -12.12 8.12 -1.30
C LYS A 89 -11.98 9.09 -2.48
N ILE A 90 -11.99 10.39 -2.21
CA ILE A 90 -11.81 11.43 -3.25
C ILE A 90 -10.39 11.38 -3.82
N LEU A 91 -9.37 11.17 -2.97
CA LEU A 91 -7.98 11.02 -3.39
C LEU A 91 -7.83 9.83 -4.35
N LEU A 92 -8.31 8.65 -3.98
CA LEU A 92 -8.18 7.44 -4.79
C LEU A 92 -8.90 7.57 -6.14
N SER A 93 -10.09 8.17 -6.18
CA SER A 93 -10.80 8.44 -7.45
C SER A 93 -10.05 9.40 -8.38
N ASN A 94 -9.17 10.23 -7.83
CA ASN A 94 -8.40 11.24 -8.58
C ASN A 94 -6.88 11.05 -8.39
N LEU A 95 -6.44 9.81 -8.17
CA LEU A 95 -5.06 9.55 -7.70
C LEU A 95 -4.02 10.09 -8.68
N HIS A 96 -4.24 9.91 -9.98
CA HIS A 96 -3.33 10.33 -11.04
C HIS A 96 -3.11 11.85 -11.12
N THR A 97 -4.09 12.67 -10.71
CA THR A 97 -3.95 14.14 -10.69
C THR A 97 -3.53 14.68 -9.34
N LYS A 98 -4.03 14.10 -8.24
CA LYS A 98 -3.78 14.59 -6.89
C LYS A 98 -2.44 14.14 -6.32
N LEU A 99 -2.02 12.90 -6.56
CA LEU A 99 -0.78 12.37 -5.96
C LEU A 99 0.48 13.15 -6.40
N PRO A 100 0.66 13.55 -7.67
CA PRO A 100 1.81 14.37 -8.06
C PRO A 100 1.88 15.73 -7.36
N GLN A 101 0.75 16.27 -6.90
CA GLN A 101 0.68 17.54 -6.17
C GLN A 101 0.95 17.35 -4.68
N LEU A 102 0.44 16.27 -4.09
CA LEU A 102 0.54 15.99 -2.65
C LEU A 102 1.86 15.32 -2.27
N ALA A 103 2.33 14.37 -3.08
CA ALA A 103 3.51 13.55 -2.84
C ALA A 103 4.23 13.23 -4.17
N PRO A 104 4.93 14.21 -4.78
CA PRO A 104 5.58 14.04 -6.07
C PRO A 104 6.59 12.89 -6.08
N GLY A 105 7.32 12.68 -4.98
CA GLY A 105 8.25 11.55 -4.85
C GLY A 105 7.55 10.19 -4.96
N ALA A 106 6.41 10.01 -4.30
CA ALA A 106 5.64 8.78 -4.39
C ALA A 106 5.07 8.56 -5.80
N ALA A 107 4.56 9.64 -6.43
CA ALA A 107 4.09 9.57 -7.81
C ALA A 107 5.19 9.14 -8.79
N SER A 108 6.42 9.67 -8.64
CA SER A 108 7.57 9.28 -9.47
C SER A 108 7.96 7.80 -9.29
N VAL A 109 8.01 7.31 -8.04
CA VAL A 109 8.31 5.90 -7.76
C VAL A 109 7.26 4.98 -8.37
N LEU A 110 5.98 5.29 -8.16
CA LEU A 110 4.87 4.51 -8.71
C LEU A 110 4.88 4.50 -10.24
N ALA A 111 5.08 5.65 -10.88
CA ALA A 111 5.16 5.73 -12.34
C ALA A 111 6.31 4.87 -12.91
N ALA A 112 7.44 4.83 -12.21
CA ALA A 112 8.59 4.02 -12.63
C ALA A 112 8.37 2.50 -12.44
N VAL A 113 7.64 2.09 -11.39
CA VAL A 113 7.43 0.68 -11.01
C VAL A 113 6.22 0.05 -11.69
N LEU A 114 5.15 0.81 -11.95
CA LEU A 114 3.89 0.27 -12.47
C LEU A 114 3.94 -0.15 -13.95
N ALA A 115 4.92 0.31 -14.74
CA ALA A 115 4.99 0.06 -16.18
C ALA A 115 4.80 -1.44 -16.52
N PRO A 116 3.91 -1.78 -17.49
CA PRO A 116 3.23 -0.90 -18.44
C PRO A 116 1.94 -0.23 -17.93
N LYS A 117 1.54 -0.48 -16.68
CA LYS A 117 0.36 0.15 -16.06
C LYS A 117 0.69 1.58 -15.59
N THR A 118 -0.37 2.35 -15.42
CA THR A 118 -0.31 3.77 -15.10
C THR A 118 -0.81 4.05 -13.68
N LEU A 119 -0.53 5.26 -13.18
CA LEU A 119 -1.17 5.77 -11.96
C LEU A 119 -2.70 5.81 -12.05
N GLN A 120 -3.25 5.96 -13.26
CA GLN A 120 -4.68 5.91 -13.48
C GLN A 120 -5.24 4.50 -13.29
N ASP A 121 -4.53 3.46 -13.78
CA ASP A 121 -4.91 2.06 -13.55
C ASP A 121 -4.88 1.71 -12.06
N LEU A 122 -3.83 2.15 -11.36
CA LEU A 122 -3.72 1.99 -9.91
C LEU A 122 -4.89 2.67 -9.20
N GLY A 123 -5.11 3.96 -9.49
CA GLY A 123 -6.19 4.73 -8.89
C GLY A 123 -7.57 4.10 -9.10
N ALA A 124 -7.85 3.63 -10.32
CA ALA A 124 -9.10 2.95 -10.64
C ALA A 124 -9.28 1.65 -9.83
N ALA A 125 -8.25 0.83 -9.70
CA ALA A 125 -8.32 -0.39 -8.90
C ALA A 125 -8.52 -0.09 -7.42
N LEU A 126 -7.74 0.84 -6.86
CA LEU A 126 -7.83 1.17 -5.44
C LEU A 126 -9.16 1.85 -5.09
N ALA A 127 -9.64 2.76 -5.93
CA ALA A 127 -10.94 3.42 -5.74
C ALA A 127 -12.12 2.43 -5.81
N ASN A 128 -11.97 1.32 -6.52
CA ASN A 128 -12.98 0.27 -6.60
C ASN A 128 -12.89 -0.74 -5.44
N VAL A 129 -11.73 -0.89 -4.82
CA VAL A 129 -11.54 -1.87 -3.74
C VAL A 129 -11.68 -1.22 -2.37
N VAL A 130 -10.87 -0.20 -2.07
CA VAL A 130 -10.69 0.32 -0.71
C VAL A 130 -12.02 0.82 -0.10
N PRO A 131 -12.85 1.64 -0.79
CA PRO A 131 -14.10 2.11 -0.21
C PRO A 131 -15.17 1.03 -0.02
N ASN A 132 -15.00 -0.14 -0.64
CA ASN A 132 -15.95 -1.25 -0.60
C ASN A 132 -15.55 -2.32 0.44
N LEU A 133 -14.41 -2.17 1.11
CA LEU A 133 -13.98 -3.04 2.19
C LEU A 133 -14.36 -2.44 3.54
N ILE A 134 -14.93 -3.27 4.42
CA ILE A 134 -15.23 -2.88 5.79
C ILE A 134 -13.91 -2.91 6.58
N ALA A 135 -13.49 -1.76 7.11
CA ALA A 135 -12.33 -1.68 7.97
C ALA A 135 -12.65 -2.16 9.40
N ARG A 136 -11.75 -2.93 10.00
CA ARG A 136 -11.74 -3.19 11.44
C ARG A 136 -11.03 -2.05 12.16
N THR A 137 -11.39 -1.78 13.40
CA THR A 137 -10.72 -0.74 14.19
C THR A 137 -9.67 -1.37 15.10
N TRP A 138 -8.53 -0.71 15.23
CA TRP A 138 -7.47 -1.05 16.16
C TRP A 138 -7.16 0.16 17.04
N HIS A 139 -7.17 -0.02 18.36
CA HIS A 139 -6.86 1.00 19.35
C HIS A 139 -5.52 0.68 20.02
N PRO A 140 -4.42 1.36 19.64
CA PRO A 140 -3.10 1.09 20.22
C PRO A 140 -3.03 1.34 21.73
N ASP A 141 -3.85 2.26 22.24
CA ASP A 141 -3.88 2.67 23.66
C ASP A 141 -4.97 1.95 24.47
N ALA A 142 -5.58 0.90 23.90
CA ALA A 142 -6.60 0.12 24.59
C ALA A 142 -6.03 -0.73 25.73
N SER A 143 -6.91 -1.14 26.66
CA SER A 143 -6.56 -2.15 27.66
C SER A 143 -6.19 -3.49 26.99
N ALA A 144 -5.42 -4.34 27.68
CA ALA A 144 -5.02 -5.65 27.16
C ALA A 144 -6.20 -6.50 26.66
N ASN A 145 -7.29 -6.55 27.43
CA ASN A 145 -8.49 -7.32 27.06
C ASN A 145 -9.17 -6.76 25.80
N ALA A 146 -9.16 -5.44 25.62
CA ALA A 146 -9.73 -4.79 24.45
C ALA A 146 -8.86 -5.02 23.20
N MET A 147 -7.54 -4.93 23.35
CA MET A 147 -6.60 -5.30 22.27
C MET A 147 -6.78 -6.77 21.85
N GLU A 148 -6.93 -7.69 22.81
CA GLU A 148 -7.18 -9.10 22.50
C GLU A 148 -8.46 -9.30 21.69
N ALA A 149 -9.56 -8.66 22.09
CA ALA A 149 -10.81 -8.69 21.35
C ALA A 149 -10.67 -8.13 19.92
N GLU A 150 -9.95 -7.01 19.75
CA GLU A 150 -9.72 -6.42 18.43
C GLU A 150 -8.83 -7.31 17.54
N VAL A 151 -7.83 -7.98 18.11
CA VAL A 151 -7.04 -8.98 17.37
C VAL A 151 -7.95 -10.12 16.90
N LEU A 152 -8.86 -10.60 17.74
CA LEU A 152 -9.83 -11.63 17.35
C LEU A 152 -10.74 -11.14 16.23
N ASP A 153 -11.24 -9.91 16.28
CA ASP A 153 -12.05 -9.30 15.21
C ASP A 153 -11.29 -9.17 13.88
N ILE A 154 -9.99 -8.89 13.94
CA ILE A 154 -9.11 -8.85 12.76
C ILE A 154 -8.90 -10.27 12.22
N ILE A 155 -8.64 -11.26 13.08
CA ILE A 155 -8.51 -12.67 12.69
C ILE A 155 -9.79 -13.16 12.01
N ASP A 156 -10.96 -12.84 12.57
CA ASP A 156 -12.25 -13.21 11.98
C ASP A 156 -12.44 -12.55 10.61
N ALA A 157 -12.05 -11.29 10.44
CA ALA A 157 -12.06 -10.63 9.14
C ALA A 157 -11.11 -11.31 8.13
N MET A 158 -9.94 -11.78 8.59
CA MET A 158 -9.00 -12.52 7.75
C MET A 158 -9.62 -13.84 7.26
N LEU A 159 -10.23 -14.60 8.16
CA LEU A 159 -10.89 -15.87 7.84
C LEU A 159 -12.04 -15.67 6.84
N GLN A 160 -12.89 -14.67 7.08
CA GLN A 160 -14.00 -14.32 6.17
C GLN A 160 -13.50 -13.93 4.79
N ALA A 161 -12.42 -13.14 4.70
CA ALA A 161 -11.85 -12.71 3.43
C ALA A 161 -11.28 -13.87 2.61
N VAL A 162 -10.65 -14.86 3.28
CA VAL A 162 -10.17 -16.10 2.64
C VAL A 162 -11.34 -16.92 2.11
N GLN A 163 -12.36 -17.19 2.94
CA GLN A 163 -13.53 -17.98 2.56
C GLN A 163 -14.30 -17.36 1.38
N TYR A 164 -14.56 -16.04 1.44
CA TYR A 164 -15.23 -15.32 0.35
C TYR A 164 -14.48 -15.47 -0.99
N LYS A 165 -13.15 -15.44 -0.94
CA LYS A 165 -12.29 -15.64 -2.12
C LYS A 165 -12.42 -17.04 -2.71
N GLU A 166 -12.40 -18.07 -1.88
CA GLU A 166 -12.53 -19.46 -2.32
C GLU A 166 -13.88 -19.70 -3.01
N HIS A 167 -14.99 -19.24 -2.42
CA HIS A 167 -16.32 -19.36 -3.02
C HIS A 167 -16.44 -18.63 -4.37
N LYS A 168 -15.86 -17.44 -4.50
CA LYS A 168 -15.89 -16.68 -5.77
C LYS A 168 -15.07 -17.36 -6.88
N GLN A 169 -13.98 -18.03 -6.54
CA GLN A 169 -13.17 -18.79 -7.50
C GLN A 169 -13.90 -20.05 -8.00
N GLN A 170 -14.62 -20.75 -7.12
CA GLN A 170 -15.40 -21.94 -7.50
C GLN A 170 -16.56 -21.61 -8.46
N HIS A 171 -17.26 -20.49 -8.25
CA HIS A 171 -18.37 -20.10 -9.12
C HIS A 171 -17.94 -19.48 -10.46
N SER A 172 -16.72 -18.94 -10.57
CA SER A 172 -16.21 -18.37 -11.83
C SER A 172 -15.72 -19.45 -12.84
N GLY A 173 -15.51 -20.70 -12.41
CA GLY A 173 -15.00 -21.79 -13.25
C GLY A 173 -16.06 -22.67 -13.93
N SER A 174 -17.34 -22.59 -13.50
CA SER A 174 -18.40 -23.52 -13.92
C SER A 174 -19.39 -22.96 -14.96
N GLY A 175 -18.93 -22.01 -15.78
CA GLY A 175 -19.73 -21.34 -16.82
C GLY A 175 -19.50 -21.88 -18.24
N LYS A 176 -19.37 -23.20 -18.44
CA LYS A 176 -19.52 -23.81 -19.77
C LYS A 176 -20.85 -24.55 -19.83
N MET A 177 -21.91 -23.80 -20.11
CA MET A 177 -23.22 -24.37 -20.46
C MET A 177 -23.07 -25.07 -21.82
N ARG A 178 -23.04 -26.40 -21.81
CA ARG A 178 -23.19 -27.22 -23.01
C ARG A 178 -24.60 -26.99 -23.55
N VAL A 179 -24.71 -26.24 -24.64
CA VAL A 179 -25.92 -26.23 -25.47
C VAL A 179 -25.95 -27.56 -26.20
N THR A 180 -26.69 -28.53 -25.68
CA THR A 180 -27.17 -29.66 -26.49
C THR A 180 -28.44 -29.18 -27.19
N SER A 181 -28.29 -28.83 -28.46
CA SER A 181 -29.42 -28.71 -29.39
C SER A 181 -30.01 -30.09 -29.62
N VAL A 182 -31.33 -30.20 -29.45
CA VAL A 182 -32.17 -31.27 -30.01
C VAL A 182 -32.95 -30.67 -31.16
#